data_AF-A0A818N108-F1
#
_entry.id   AF-A0A818N108-F1
#
_cell.length_a   1.000
_cell.length_b   1.000
_cell.length_c   1.000
_cell.angle_alpha   90.00
_cell.angle_beta   90.00
_cell.angle_gamma   90.00
#
_symmetry.space_group_name_H-M   'P 1'
#
loop_
_entity.id
_entity.type
_entity.pdbx_description
1 polymer ?
#
loop_
_entity_poly.entity_id
_entity_poly.type
_entity_poly.pdbx_seq_one_letter_code
_entity_poly.pdbx_strand_id
1 'polypeptide(L)'
;MCPMVIFLIFNNSSEWTIEEIHNKTGMNIDFLILVLNCLLKFHLLIYAQLNNEDLTETNININYKIQLVNNYESDKIQVSLNIEANLNEITTLDNVQRTIDDDRKIILLS
;
A
#
# COMPACT_ATOMS: atom_id res chain seq x y z
N MET A 1 -10.31 3.73 -0.28
CA MET A 1 -10.01 3.97 -1.71
C MET A 1 -9.66 2.62 -2.34
N CYS A 2 -10.24 2.25 -3.48
CA CYS A 2 -10.19 0.87 -3.98
C CYS A 2 -8.84 0.51 -4.63
N PRO A 3 -8.18 -0.59 -4.23
CA PRO A 3 -6.94 -1.12 -4.82
C PRO A 3 -7.02 -1.36 -6.34
N MET A 4 -8.23 -1.57 -6.84
CA MET A 4 -8.53 -1.84 -8.26
C MET A 4 -7.99 -0.77 -9.21
N VAL A 5 -7.92 0.50 -8.76
CA VAL A 5 -7.39 1.59 -9.58
C VAL A 5 -5.94 1.35 -9.99
N ILE A 6 -5.13 0.74 -9.11
CA ILE A 6 -3.73 0.42 -9.42
C ILE A 6 -3.66 -0.67 -10.50
N PHE A 7 -4.45 -1.74 -10.39
CA PHE A 7 -4.42 -2.79 -11.41
C PHE A 7 -4.83 -2.29 -12.80
N LEU A 8 -5.79 -1.37 -12.87
CA LEU A 8 -6.26 -0.83 -14.14
C LEU A 8 -5.18 -0.04 -14.91
N ILE A 9 -4.19 0.53 -14.23
CA ILE A 9 -3.11 1.26 -14.93
C ILE A 9 -2.24 0.31 -15.75
N PHE A 10 -2.09 -0.95 -15.29
CA PHE A 10 -1.26 -1.96 -15.93
C PHE A 10 -1.87 -2.49 -17.23
N ASN A 11 -3.15 -2.20 -17.50
CA ASN A 11 -3.77 -2.49 -18.80
C ASN A 11 -3.12 -1.70 -19.95
N ASN A 12 -2.47 -0.56 -19.65
CA ASN A 12 -1.85 0.30 -20.66
C ASN A 12 -0.34 0.02 -20.84
N SER A 13 0.34 -0.43 -19.78
CA SER A 13 1.76 -0.79 -19.79
C SER A 13 2.01 -1.78 -18.66
N SER A 14 2.86 -2.78 -18.90
CA SER A 14 3.22 -3.79 -17.90
C SER A 14 4.15 -3.26 -16.81
N GLU A 15 4.78 -2.10 -17.02
CA GLU A 15 5.77 -1.51 -16.12
C GLU A 15 5.48 -0.02 -15.89
N TRP A 16 5.63 0.40 -14.64
CA TRP A 16 5.44 1.78 -14.18
C TRP A 16 6.41 2.12 -13.06
N THR A 17 6.86 3.36 -13.00
CA THR A 17 7.49 3.90 -11.78
C THR A 17 6.41 4.30 -10.78
N ILE A 18 6.72 4.25 -9.49
CA ILE A 18 5.75 4.59 -8.45
C ILE A 18 5.32 6.06 -8.54
N GLU A 19 6.23 6.94 -8.94
CA GLU A 19 5.92 8.33 -9.26
C GLU A 19 4.84 8.46 -10.36
N GLU A 20 4.97 7.73 -11.46
CA GLU A 20 3.99 7.74 -12.54
C GLU A 20 2.62 7.22 -12.09
N ILE A 21 2.61 6.19 -11.24
CA ILE A 21 1.37 5.64 -10.65
C ILE A 21 0.71 6.69 -9.76
N HIS A 22 1.49 7.33 -8.88
CA HIS A 22 1.00 8.40 -8.02
C HIS A 22 0.37 9.53 -8.85
N ASN A 23 1.08 10.00 -9.89
CA ASN A 23 0.62 11.09 -10.73
C ASN A 23 -0.62 10.72 -11.56
N LYS A 24 -0.74 9.48 -12.04
CA LYS A 24 -1.92 9.02 -12.79
C LYS A 24 -3.15 8.81 -11.92
N THR A 25 -2.96 8.28 -10.71
CA THR A 25 -4.07 7.87 -9.85
C THR A 25 -4.52 8.98 -8.91
N GLY A 26 -3.65 9.97 -8.65
CA GLY A 26 -3.89 11.05 -7.70
C GLY A 26 -4.07 10.55 -6.26
N MET A 27 -3.64 9.32 -5.95
CA MET A 27 -3.74 8.75 -4.61
C MET A 27 -2.71 9.39 -3.70
N ASN A 28 -3.06 9.53 -2.42
CA ASN A 28 -2.07 9.87 -1.40
C ASN A 28 -0.91 8.86 -1.43
N ILE A 29 0.33 9.36 -1.40
CA ILE A 29 1.54 8.56 -1.57
C ILE A 29 1.71 7.49 -0.48
N ASP A 30 1.37 7.79 0.78
CA ASP A 30 1.46 6.84 1.88
C ASP A 30 0.46 5.70 1.71
N PHE A 31 -0.76 6.03 1.26
CA PHE A 31 -1.76 5.03 0.90
C PHE A 31 -1.32 4.19 -0.30
N LEU A 32 -0.76 4.82 -1.33
CA LEU A 32 -0.24 4.11 -2.50
C LEU A 32 0.84 3.11 -2.11
N ILE A 33 1.82 3.53 -1.30
CA ILE A 33 2.89 2.66 -0.81
C ILE A 33 2.32 1.48 -0.02
N LEU A 34 1.32 1.71 0.83
CA LEU A 34 0.66 0.63 1.58
C LEU A 34 0.00 -0.39 0.65
N VAL A 35 -0.72 0.07 -0.37
CA VAL A 35 -1.35 -0.84 -1.32
C VAL A 35 -0.28 -1.61 -2.10
N LEU A 36 0.75 -0.93 -2.61
CA LEU A 36 1.84 -1.57 -3.35
C LEU A 36 2.59 -2.61 -2.51
N ASN A 37 2.87 -2.33 -1.23
CA ASN A 37 3.46 -3.29 -0.30
C ASN A 37 2.60 -4.55 -0.17
N CYS A 38 1.27 -4.39 -0.07
CA CYS A 38 0.37 -5.53 -0.03
C CYS A 38 0.48 -6.35 -1.33
N LEU A 39 0.41 -5.70 -2.49
CA LEU A 39 0.47 -6.36 -3.79
C LEU A 39 1.81 -7.09 -4.03
N LEU A 40 2.92 -6.50 -3.60
CA LEU A 40 4.27 -7.09 -3.64
C LEU A 40 4.37 -8.30 -2.72
N LYS A 41 3.83 -8.23 -1.49
CA LYS A 41 3.79 -9.35 -0.55
C LYS A 41 3.03 -10.56 -1.10
N PHE A 42 1.95 -10.30 -1.84
CA PHE A 42 1.20 -11.36 -2.54
C PHE A 42 1.83 -11.80 -3.86
N HIS A 43 3.01 -11.28 -4.23
CA HIS A 43 3.71 -11.58 -5.47
C HIS A 43 2.88 -11.29 -6.74
N LEU A 44 1.95 -10.33 -6.65
CA LEU A 44 1.18 -9.85 -7.80
C LEU A 44 1.96 -8.83 -8.62
N LEU A 45 2.87 -8.11 -7.95
CA LEU A 45 3.81 -7.17 -8.55
C LEU A 45 5.24 -7.61 -8.20
N ILE A 46 6.20 -7.20 -9.02
CA ILE A 46 7.64 -7.37 -8.78
C ILE A 46 8.38 -6.08 -9.10
N TYR A 47 9.59 -5.91 -8.54
CA TYR A 47 10.48 -4.81 -8.92
C TYR A 47 11.18 -5.15 -10.23
N ALA A 48 11.14 -4.22 -11.20
CA ALA A 48 11.74 -4.42 -12.52
C ALA A 48 13.27 -4.23 -12.53
N GLN A 49 13.84 -3.55 -11.52
CA GLN A 49 15.24 -3.09 -11.54
C GLN A 49 16.04 -3.34 -10.25
N LEU A 50 15.47 -3.94 -9.20
CA LEU A 50 16.22 -4.23 -7.97
C LEU A 50 16.70 -5.69 -7.95
N ASN A 51 18.00 -5.89 -7.73
CA ASN A 51 18.53 -7.16 -7.26
C ASN A 51 17.99 -7.41 -5.85
N ASN A 52 17.53 -8.63 -5.58
CA ASN A 52 16.73 -9.05 -4.42
C ASN A 52 17.29 -8.74 -3.00
N GLU A 53 18.46 -8.10 -2.86
CA GLU A 53 19.21 -8.03 -1.61
C GLU A 53 18.84 -6.83 -0.70
N ASP A 54 18.18 -5.78 -1.22
CA ASP A 54 17.85 -4.57 -0.43
C ASP A 54 16.35 -4.34 -0.16
N LEU A 55 15.48 -5.27 -0.55
CA LEU A 55 14.04 -5.12 -0.41
C LEU A 55 13.56 -5.57 0.97
N THR A 56 13.76 -4.71 1.97
CA THR A 56 12.96 -4.81 3.21
C THR A 56 11.54 -4.31 2.91
N GLU A 57 10.52 -5.03 3.39
CA GLU A 57 9.07 -4.83 3.13
C GLU A 57 8.54 -3.40 3.43
N THR A 58 9.39 -2.50 3.92
CA THR A 58 9.04 -1.15 4.40
C THR A 58 9.66 0.00 3.59
N ASN A 59 10.68 -0.23 2.75
CA ASN A 59 11.43 0.84 2.08
C ASN A 59 11.16 0.95 0.57
N ILE A 60 9.90 1.13 0.19
CA ILE A 60 9.54 1.47 -1.19
C ILE A 60 9.96 2.92 -1.51
N ASN A 61 10.84 3.09 -2.49
CA ASN A 61 11.19 4.41 -3.03
C ASN A 61 10.30 4.78 -4.23
N ILE A 62 9.89 6.05 -4.33
CA ILE A 62 9.05 6.57 -5.41
C ILE A 62 9.67 6.41 -6.82
N ASN A 63 11.00 6.36 -6.91
CA ASN A 63 11.73 6.18 -8.16
C ASN A 63 11.82 4.71 -8.61
N TYR A 64 11.36 3.77 -7.78
CA TYR A 64 11.42 2.35 -8.13
C TYR A 64 10.42 2.03 -9.23
N LYS A 65 10.85 1.16 -10.14
CA LYS A 65 10.02 0.63 -11.22
C LYS A 65 9.44 -0.71 -10.81
N ILE A 66 8.13 -0.84 -10.94
CA ILE A 66 7.38 -2.06 -10.65
C ILE A 66 6.71 -2.60 -11.90
N GLN A 67 6.54 -3.92 -11.92
CA GLN A 67 6.01 -4.66 -13.05
C GLN A 67 4.94 -5.65 -12.58
N LEU A 68 3.91 -5.85 -13.42
CA LEU A 68 2.90 -6.88 -13.22
C LEU A 68 3.47 -8.28 -13.50
N VAL A 69 3.19 -9.24 -12.62
CA VAL A 69 3.58 -10.64 -12.81
C VAL A 69 2.67 -11.30 -13.86
N ASN A 70 3.26 -11.74 -14.98
CA ASN A 70 2.49 -12.34 -16.07
C ASN A 70 2.04 -13.80 -15.80
N ASN A 71 2.83 -14.56 -15.01
CA ASN A 71 2.58 -15.97 -14.71
C ASN A 71 2.35 -16.15 -13.20
N TYR A 72 1.32 -15.51 -12.67
CA TYR A 72 0.98 -15.65 -11.27
C TYR A 72 0.42 -17.05 -10.98
N GLU A 73 1.07 -17.78 -10.08
CA GLU A 73 0.62 -19.09 -9.59
C GLU A 73 0.02 -18.95 -8.19
N SER A 74 -1.14 -19.56 -7.98
CA SER A 74 -1.77 -19.62 -6.66
C SER A 74 -2.53 -20.92 -6.48
N ASP A 75 -2.44 -21.49 -5.28
CA ASP A 75 -3.21 -22.67 -4.88
C ASP A 75 -4.72 -22.38 -4.80
N LYS A 76 -5.11 -21.09 -4.78
CA LYS A 76 -6.50 -20.64 -4.67
C LYS A 76 -6.86 -19.71 -5.83
N ILE A 77 -8.01 -19.98 -6.46
CA ILE A 77 -8.57 -19.10 -7.51
C ILE A 77 -8.97 -17.73 -6.94
N GLN A 78 -9.43 -17.69 -5.69
CA GLN A 78 -9.79 -16.46 -4.99
C GLN A 78 -8.74 -16.10 -3.95
N VAL A 79 -8.01 -15.01 -4.20
CA VAL A 79 -7.03 -14.42 -3.27
C VAL A 79 -7.67 -13.19 -2.61
N SER A 80 -7.75 -13.20 -1.29
CA SER A 80 -8.27 -12.05 -0.51
C SER A 80 -7.13 -11.12 -0.14
N LEU A 81 -7.14 -9.91 -0.70
CA LEU A 81 -6.14 -8.88 -0.41
C LEU A 81 -6.61 -8.05 0.79
N ASN A 82 -6.04 -8.28 1.98
CA ASN A 82 -6.43 -7.59 3.20
C ASN A 82 -5.70 -6.24 3.35
N ILE A 83 -5.96 -5.33 2.41
CA ILE A 83 -5.24 -4.04 2.29
C ILE A 83 -5.63 -3.06 3.40
N GLU A 84 -6.85 -3.17 3.92
CA GLU A 84 -7.43 -2.23 4.88
C GLU A 84 -6.93 -2.44 6.33
N ALA A 85 -6.46 -3.63 6.68
CA ALA A 85 -6.11 -3.98 8.06
C ALA A 85 -4.94 -3.14 8.62
N ASN A 86 -3.88 -2.92 7.83
CA ASN A 86 -2.69 -2.20 8.31
C ASN A 86 -2.89 -0.68 8.43
N LEU A 87 -3.70 -0.07 7.54
CA LEU A 87 -3.94 1.38 7.55
C LEU A 87 -4.90 1.79 8.67
N ASN A 88 -5.92 0.95 8.91
CA ASN A 88 -6.90 1.20 9.95
C ASN A 88 -6.27 1.08 11.34
N GLU A 89 -5.33 0.16 11.57
CA GLU A 89 -4.71 -0.04 12.89
C GLU A 89 -3.95 1.22 13.37
N ILE A 90 -3.17 1.84 12.49
CA ILE A 90 -2.39 3.05 12.81
C ILE A 90 -3.32 4.26 13.01
N THR A 91 -4.25 4.48 12.08
CA THR A 91 -5.18 5.63 12.15
C THR A 91 -6.17 5.51 13.30
N THR A 92 -6.60 4.29 13.66
CA THR A 92 -7.47 4.09 14.83
C THR A 92 -6.71 4.30 16.13
N LEU A 93 -5.45 3.84 16.24
CA LEU A 93 -4.64 4.04 17.44
C LEU A 93 -4.43 5.53 17.74
N ASP A 94 -4.06 6.33 16.74
CA ASP A 94 -3.85 7.78 16.92
C ASP A 94 -5.13 8.52 17.31
N ASN A 95 -6.27 8.15 16.71
CA ASN A 95 -7.56 8.76 17.04
C ASN A 95 -8.05 8.36 18.43
N VAL A 96 -7.83 7.10 18.84
CA VAL A 96 -8.13 6.62 20.19
C VAL A 96 -7.27 7.36 21.21
N GLN A 97 -5.97 7.51 20.95
CA GLN A 97 -5.06 8.22 21.83
C GLN A 97 -5.48 9.69 22.00
N ARG A 98 -5.83 10.38 20.91
CA ARG A 98 -6.32 11.75 20.96
C ARG A 98 -7.60 11.88 21.79
N THR A 99 -8.54 10.95 21.62
CA THR A 99 -9.80 10.92 22.39
C THR A 99 -9.52 10.74 23.90
N ILE A 100 -8.62 9.83 24.26
CA ILE A 100 -8.20 9.63 25.66
C ILE A 100 -7.60 10.91 26.26
N ASP A 101 -6.76 11.60 25.50
CA ASP A 101 -6.10 12.81 26.00
C ASP A 101 -7.07 13.99 26.14
N ASP A 102 -8.09 14.08 25.28
CA ASP A 102 -9.15 15.08 25.41
C ASP A 102 -10.11 14.75 26.57
N ASP A 103 -10.47 13.48 26.78
CA ASP A 103 -11.26 13.04 27.94
C ASP A 103 -10.53 13.31 29.27
N ARG A 104 -9.21 13.09 29.31
CA ARG A 104 -8.38 13.43 30.48
C ARG A 104 -8.42 14.91 30.81
N LYS A 105 -8.41 15.79 29.80
CA LYS A 105 -8.53 17.24 30.03
C LYS A 105 -9.89 17.60 30.60
N ILE A 106 -10.96 16.99 30.10
CA ILE A 106 -12.33 17.24 30.59
C ILE A 106 -12.45 16.84 32.06
N ILE A 107 -11.94 15.66 32.44
CA ILE A 107 -11.98 15.17 33.83
C ILE A 107 -11.15 16.06 34.77
N LEU A 108 -10.01 16.59 34.33
CA LEU A 108 -9.19 17.49 35.14
C LEU A 108 -9.80 18.88 35.35
N LEU A 109 -10.73 19.29 34.47
CA LEU A 109 -11.41 20.59 34.53
C LEU A 109 -12.78 20.52 35.24
N SER A 110 -13.25 19.33 35.61
CA SER A 110 -14.46 19.09 36.43
C SER A 110 -14.14 18.92 37.90
#